data_AF-A0A7X4BRL4-F1
#
_entry.id   AF-A0A7X4BRL4-F1
#
_cell.length_a   1.000
_cell.length_b   1.000
_cell.length_c   1.000
_cell.angle_alpha   90.00
_cell.angle_beta   90.00
_cell.angle_gamma   90.00
#
_symmetry.space_group_name_H-M   'P 1'
#
loop_
_entity.id
_entity.type
_entity.pdbx_description
1 polymer ?
#
loop_
_entity_poly.entity_id
_entity_poly.type
_entity_poly.pdbx_seq_one_letter_code
_entity_poly.pdbx_strand_id
1 'polypeptide(L)'
;MGHLDTIEKAAQKLIALCQKGKQTKTDKEKMLVIHAEIFKSIENLAECELCGAITEMIVTMTLADVTAKLCKECGVKSLEAGKIQASKQGTSRKRTRRAKTPTAAPAESKSKTGKASSKRAASVEKPESPAALHTRIEAQTGIKKADVKRLHKIVQDIAAPMSAEHTLTYLQREAEIAKIKVDATALKKAIPLLT
;
A
#
# COMPACT_ATOMS: atom_id res chain seq x y z
N MET A 1 25.19 -7.42 19.40
CA MET A 1 24.77 -7.95 18.08
C MET A 1 23.99 -6.84 17.39
N GLY A 2 24.22 -6.64 16.10
CA GLY A 2 23.51 -5.60 15.35
C GLY A 2 22.03 -5.93 15.14
N HIS A 3 21.20 -4.92 14.92
CA HIS A 3 19.82 -5.08 14.51
C HIS A 3 19.67 -5.88 13.19
N LEU A 4 20.59 -5.72 12.23
CA LEU A 4 20.63 -6.48 10.97
C LEU A 4 20.89 -7.96 11.23
N ASP A 5 21.87 -8.29 12.08
CA ASP A 5 22.17 -9.67 12.50
C ASP A 5 20.98 -10.29 13.27
N THR A 6 20.28 -9.46 14.06
CA THR A 6 19.05 -9.88 14.76
C THR A 6 17.93 -10.20 13.77
N ILE A 7 17.72 -9.37 12.75
CA ILE A 7 16.75 -9.61 11.68
C ILE A 7 17.08 -10.89 10.93
N GLU A 8 18.34 -11.11 10.58
CA GLU A 8 18.78 -12.30 9.86
C GLU A 8 18.49 -13.58 10.67
N LYS A 9 18.90 -13.61 11.94
CA LYS A 9 18.64 -14.74 12.83
C LYS A 9 17.15 -15.00 13.04
N ALA A 10 16.36 -13.94 13.20
CA ALA A 10 14.91 -14.05 13.33
C ALA A 10 14.26 -14.58 12.03
N ALA A 11 14.70 -14.10 10.87
CA ALA A 11 14.23 -14.59 9.57
C ALA A 11 14.58 -16.07 9.36
N GLN A 12 15.78 -16.50 9.72
CA GLN A 12 16.18 -17.92 9.67
C GLN A 12 15.28 -18.80 10.56
N LYS A 13 14.98 -18.37 11.79
CA LYS A 13 14.03 -19.07 12.67
C LYS A 13 12.63 -19.15 12.06
N LEU A 14 12.18 -18.08 11.40
CA LEU A 14 10.88 -18.06 10.73
C LEU A 14 10.83 -19.05 9.57
N ILE A 15 11.88 -19.08 8.74
CA ILE A 15 12.02 -20.04 7.62
C ILE A 15 11.97 -21.48 8.14
N ALA A 16 12.69 -21.79 9.22
CA ALA A 16 12.68 -23.12 9.83
C ALA A 16 11.28 -23.54 10.34
N LEU A 17 10.47 -22.60 10.85
CA LEU A 17 9.08 -22.86 11.22
C LEU A 17 8.18 -23.06 9.99
N CYS A 18 8.38 -22.28 8.92
CA CYS A 18 7.63 -22.41 7.67
C CYS A 18 7.87 -23.76 6.99
N GLN A 19 9.08 -24.31 7.09
CA GLN A 19 9.45 -25.58 6.45
C GLN A 19 8.85 -26.81 7.14
N LYS A 20 8.18 -26.66 8.29
CA LYS A 20 7.45 -27.75 8.92
C LYS A 20 6.22 -28.14 8.09
N GLY A 21 6.09 -29.42 7.76
CA GLY A 21 4.99 -29.93 6.93
C GLY A 21 3.57 -29.72 7.50
N LYS A 22 3.42 -29.60 8.82
CA LYS A 22 2.18 -29.18 9.48
C LYS A 22 2.50 -28.16 10.58
N GLN A 23 1.86 -27.00 10.52
CA GLN A 23 2.01 -25.95 11.53
C GLN A 23 1.00 -26.14 12.66
N THR A 24 1.48 -26.20 13.90
CA THR A 24 0.64 -26.21 15.09
C THR A 24 0.19 -24.80 15.48
N LYS A 25 -0.80 -24.68 16.38
CA LYS A 25 -1.21 -23.38 16.94
C LYS A 25 -0.02 -22.66 17.61
N THR A 26 0.80 -23.42 18.33
CA THR A 26 2.01 -22.92 18.98
C THR A 26 3.07 -22.44 17.97
N ASP A 27 3.20 -23.09 16.82
CA ASP A 27 4.10 -22.60 15.77
C ASP A 27 3.64 -21.24 15.24
N LYS A 28 2.33 -21.06 15.01
CA LYS A 28 1.77 -19.76 14.57
C LYS A 28 2.01 -18.65 15.58
N GLU A 29 1.85 -18.94 16.87
CA GLU A 29 2.16 -17.99 17.96
C GLU A 29 3.65 -17.61 17.95
N LYS A 30 4.56 -18.58 17.78
CA LYS A 30 6.01 -18.32 17.63
C LYS A 30 6.32 -17.46 16.40
N MET A 31 5.65 -17.71 15.28
CA MET A 31 5.83 -16.90 14.07
C MET A 31 5.42 -15.44 14.29
N LEU A 32 4.33 -15.19 15.02
CA LEU A 32 3.90 -13.82 15.37
C LEU A 32 4.92 -13.11 16.27
N VAL A 33 5.53 -13.83 17.23
CA VAL A 33 6.58 -13.28 18.09
C VAL A 33 7.83 -12.93 17.27
N ILE A 34 8.28 -13.84 16.41
CA ILE A 34 9.44 -13.61 15.53
C ILE A 34 9.18 -12.44 14.56
N HIS A 35 7.97 -12.35 14.02
CA HIS A 35 7.56 -11.22 13.20
C HIS A 35 7.67 -9.91 13.98
N ALA A 36 7.13 -9.83 15.19
CA ALA A 36 7.25 -8.64 16.03
C ALA A 36 8.71 -8.27 16.35
N GLU A 37 9.59 -9.26 16.55
CA GLU A 37 11.03 -9.05 16.77
C GLU A 37 11.74 -8.45 15.54
N ILE A 38 11.42 -8.94 14.33
CA ILE A 38 11.92 -8.39 13.07
C ILE A 38 11.49 -6.93 12.92
N PHE A 39 10.21 -6.63 13.14
CA PHE A 39 9.69 -5.27 13.03
C PHE A 39 10.38 -4.29 13.98
N LYS A 40 10.54 -4.67 15.26
CA LYS A 40 11.26 -3.86 16.24
C LYS A 40 12.71 -3.60 15.82
N SER A 41 13.38 -4.59 15.25
CA SER A 41 14.75 -4.42 14.78
C SER A 41 14.84 -3.49 13.57
N ILE A 42 13.88 -3.55 12.65
CA ILE A 42 13.80 -2.66 11.47
C ILE A 42 13.60 -1.19 11.90
N GLU A 43 12.81 -0.93 12.95
CA GLU A 43 12.55 0.44 13.44
C GLU A 43 13.82 1.17 13.92
N ASN A 44 14.87 0.43 14.28
CA ASN A 44 16.14 0.99 14.72
C ASN A 44 17.14 1.21 13.57
N LEU A 45 16.77 0.86 12.34
CA LEU A 45 17.60 1.10 11.16
C LEU A 45 17.33 2.48 10.57
N ALA A 46 18.39 3.14 10.09
CA ALA A 46 18.31 4.44 9.46
C ALA A 46 18.82 4.38 8.03
N GLU A 47 18.23 5.21 7.18
CA GLU A 47 18.60 5.32 5.76
C GLU A 47 19.66 6.42 5.56
N CYS A 48 20.66 6.12 4.72
CA CYS A 48 21.64 7.09 4.27
C CYS A 48 21.02 8.04 3.23
N GLU A 49 21.14 9.35 3.42
CA GLU A 49 20.57 10.37 2.53
C GLU A 49 21.29 10.45 1.17
N LEU A 50 22.49 9.85 1.04
CA LEU A 50 23.23 9.85 -0.22
C LEU A 50 22.99 8.62 -1.08
N CYS A 51 23.13 7.43 -0.50
CA CYS A 51 23.04 6.17 -1.25
C CYS A 51 21.76 5.37 -0.98
N GLY A 52 20.90 5.80 -0.06
CA GLY A 52 19.70 5.06 0.34
C GLY A 52 19.98 3.76 1.12
N ALA A 53 21.24 3.49 1.47
CA ALA A 53 21.57 2.28 2.24
C ALA A 53 20.93 2.35 3.64
N ILE A 54 20.25 1.28 4.02
CA ILE A 54 19.67 1.12 5.35
C ILE A 54 20.73 0.45 6.24
N THR A 55 21.19 1.16 7.26
CA THR A 55 22.23 0.68 8.16
C THR A 55 21.91 1.06 9.60
N GLU A 56 22.53 0.37 10.56
CA GLU A 56 22.40 0.69 11.98
C GLU A 56 23.16 1.97 12.35
N MET A 57 24.27 2.22 11.66
CA MET A 57 25.18 3.29 12.00
C MET A 57 25.13 4.37 10.92
N ILE A 58 24.21 5.30 11.12
CA ILE A 58 24.10 6.54 10.36
C ILE A 58 24.56 7.69 11.23
N VAL A 59 25.50 8.49 10.72
CA VAL A 59 26.05 9.65 11.40
C VAL A 59 25.49 10.92 10.76
N THR A 60 25.09 11.89 11.57
CA THR A 60 24.76 13.23 11.07
C THR A 60 26.04 14.03 10.98
N MET A 61 26.40 14.49 9.79
CA MET A 61 27.65 15.21 9.53
C MET A 61 27.35 16.55 8.85
N THR A 62 28.08 17.59 9.24
CA THR A 62 28.01 18.92 8.62
C THR A 62 29.34 19.28 7.98
N LEU A 63 29.34 19.59 6.69
CA LEU A 63 30.50 20.09 5.95
C LEU A 63 30.07 21.19 4.99
N ALA A 64 30.78 22.31 4.98
CA ALA A 64 30.50 23.46 4.10
C ALA A 64 29.01 23.85 4.09
N ASP A 65 28.43 24.05 5.28
CA ASP A 65 27.03 24.42 5.53
C ASP A 65 25.96 23.41 5.08
N VAL A 66 26.36 22.21 4.65
CA VAL A 66 25.45 21.10 4.33
C VAL A 66 25.47 20.10 5.47
N THR A 67 24.30 19.79 6.05
CA THR A 67 24.13 18.72 7.04
C THR A 67 23.42 17.54 6.39
N ALA A 68 23.98 16.33 6.54
CA ALA A 68 23.38 15.11 6.01
C ALA A 68 23.57 13.91 6.94
N LYS A 69 22.65 12.95 6.84
CA LYS A 69 22.72 11.63 7.50
C LYS A 69 23.39 10.62 6.59
N LEU A 70 24.59 10.18 6.96
CA LEU A 70 25.47 9.39 6.11
C LEU A 70 25.80 8.04 6.74
N CYS A 71 25.81 6.99 5.91
CA CYS A 71 26.45 5.74 6.27
C CYS A 71 27.98 5.91 6.28
N LYS A 72 28.68 4.94 6.87
CA LYS A 72 30.15 4.92 6.99
C LYS A 72 30.85 5.24 5.66
N GLU A 73 30.49 4.57 4.57
CA GLU A 73 31.16 4.76 3.27
C GLU A 73 30.92 6.15 2.68
N CYS A 74 29.69 6.65 2.77
CA CYS A 74 29.35 7.99 2.29
C CYS A 74 29.99 9.08 3.14
N GLY A 75 30.09 8.86 4.45
CA GLY A 75 30.78 9.74 5.39
C GLY A 75 32.27 9.87 5.04
N VAL A 76 32.97 8.74 4.89
CA VAL A 76 34.40 8.72 4.51
C VAL A 76 34.63 9.44 3.17
N LYS A 77 33.85 9.11 2.13
CA LYS A 77 33.96 9.79 0.82
C LYS A 77 33.72 11.29 0.90
N SER A 78 32.80 11.74 1.75
CA SER A 78 32.50 13.17 1.92
C SER A 78 33.61 13.90 2.66
N LEU A 79 34.26 13.23 3.64
CA LEU A 79 35.43 13.76 4.34
C LEU A 79 36.63 13.87 3.40
N GLU A 80 36.91 12.82 2.61
CA GLU A 80 38.00 12.82 1.61
C GLU A 80 37.82 13.90 0.55
N ALA A 81 36.57 14.12 0.11
CA ALA A 81 36.24 15.14 -0.89
C ALA A 81 36.12 16.56 -0.32
N GLY A 82 36.12 16.72 1.01
CA GLY A 82 35.88 18.01 1.69
C GLY A 82 34.49 18.59 1.48
N LYS A 83 33.55 17.83 0.92
CA LYS A 83 32.18 18.27 0.64
C LYS A 83 31.20 17.10 0.67
N ILE A 84 29.99 17.37 1.16
CA ILE A 84 28.86 16.44 1.04
C ILE A 84 28.24 16.65 -0.33
N GLN A 85 28.37 15.66 -1.21
CA GLN A 85 27.72 15.73 -2.52
C GLN A 85 26.21 15.55 -2.33
N ALA A 86 25.42 16.59 -2.62
CA ALA A 86 23.96 16.47 -2.60
C ALA A 86 23.52 15.36 -3.57
N SER A 87 22.80 14.35 -3.07
CA SER A 87 22.33 13.26 -3.91
C SER A 87 21.32 13.81 -4.91
N LYS A 88 21.65 13.74 -6.20
CA LYS A 88 20.73 14.07 -7.30
C LYS A 88 19.54 13.10 -7.39
N GLN A 89 19.44 12.11 -6.51
CA GLN A 89 18.41 11.06 -6.49
C GLN A 89 17.42 11.16 -5.33
N GLY A 90 17.48 12.20 -4.51
CA GLY A 90 16.63 12.36 -3.34
C GLY A 90 15.34 13.17 -3.57
N THR A 91 14.43 12.72 -4.45
CA THR A 91 13.01 13.01 -4.18
C THR A 91 12.70 12.30 -2.87
N SER A 92 12.83 13.03 -1.76
CA SER A 92 12.36 12.62 -0.45
C SER A 92 10.96 12.05 -0.63
N ARG A 93 10.82 10.72 -0.62
CA ARG A 93 9.53 10.08 -0.44
C ARG A 93 9.14 10.44 0.98
N LYS A 94 8.48 11.58 1.12
CA LYS A 94 7.89 12.08 2.35
C LYS A 94 6.94 11.00 2.84
N ARG A 95 7.46 10.11 3.70
CA ARG A 95 6.69 9.06 4.34
C ARG A 95 5.65 9.79 5.18
N THR A 96 4.41 9.85 4.69
CA THR A 96 3.30 10.44 5.43
C THR A 96 3.13 9.65 6.71
N ARG A 97 3.62 10.21 7.82
CA ARG A 97 3.23 9.75 9.16
C ARG A 97 1.72 9.87 9.22
N ARG A 98 1.04 8.73 9.32
CA ARG A 98 -0.41 8.65 9.55
C ARG A 98 -0.70 9.45 10.83
N ALA A 99 -1.39 10.58 10.69
CA ALA A 99 -1.83 11.36 11.83
C ALA A 99 -2.76 10.49 12.70
N LYS A 100 -2.55 10.52 14.02
CA LYS A 100 -3.49 9.96 14.99
C LYS A 100 -4.82 10.69 14.83
N THR A 101 -5.86 9.96 14.44
CA THR A 101 -7.25 10.43 14.43
C THR A 101 -7.66 10.78 15.86
N PRO A 102 -8.08 12.01 16.18
CA PRO A 102 -8.83 12.28 17.39
C PRO A 102 -10.28 11.83 17.18
N THR A 103 -10.76 10.98 18.07
CA THR A 103 -12.15 10.54 18.18
C THR A 103 -13.10 11.74 18.34
N ALA A 104 -14.15 11.78 17.53
CA ALA A 104 -15.18 12.81 17.53
C ALA A 104 -16.09 12.72 18.78
N ALA A 105 -16.49 13.89 19.30
CA ALA A 105 -17.69 14.09 20.10
C ALA A 105 -18.61 15.10 19.36
N PRO A 106 -19.95 14.95 19.41
CA PRO A 106 -20.88 15.73 18.60
C PRO A 106 -21.60 16.86 19.38
N ALA A 107 -21.77 18.01 18.73
CA ALA A 107 -22.70 19.14 19.00
C ALA A 107 -22.14 20.37 18.27
N GLU A 108 -22.83 21.29 17.61
CA GLU A 108 -24.25 21.61 17.43
C GLU A 108 -24.37 22.54 16.20
N SER A 109 -25.59 22.58 15.67
CA SER A 109 -26.18 23.44 14.63
C SER A 109 -25.90 24.96 14.67
N LYS A 110 -25.77 25.61 13.47
CA LYS A 110 -26.66 26.70 12.96
C LYS A 110 -26.23 27.38 11.63
N SER A 111 -27.11 27.25 10.63
CA SER A 111 -27.73 28.25 9.70
C SER A 111 -26.98 29.23 8.76
N LYS A 112 -27.43 29.16 7.47
CA LYS A 112 -27.74 30.19 6.42
C LYS A 112 -26.56 31.05 5.87
N THR A 113 -26.33 31.17 4.56
CA THR A 113 -27.06 31.97 3.53
C THR A 113 -26.41 31.63 2.16
N GLY A 114 -27.06 31.18 1.09
CA GLY A 114 -27.86 31.94 0.13
C GLY A 114 -27.04 32.57 -1.02
N LYS A 115 -26.90 31.89 -2.18
CA LYS A 115 -26.85 32.53 -3.52
C LYS A 115 -27.01 31.52 -4.66
N ALA A 116 -27.95 31.82 -5.56
CA ALA A 116 -28.31 31.05 -6.75
C ALA A 116 -27.53 31.50 -7.99
N SER A 117 -27.17 30.54 -8.86
CA SER A 117 -26.71 30.66 -10.26
C SER A 117 -25.94 29.36 -10.57
N SER A 118 -26.05 28.64 -11.67
CA SER A 118 -26.78 28.72 -12.92
C SER A 118 -26.75 27.30 -13.52
N LYS A 119 -27.75 26.98 -14.34
CA LYS A 119 -27.95 25.70 -15.03
C LYS A 119 -26.70 25.22 -15.78
N ARG A 120 -26.24 24.00 -15.46
CA ARG A 120 -25.80 23.05 -16.49
C ARG A 120 -26.12 21.63 -16.03
N ALA A 121 -27.18 21.08 -16.61
CA ALA A 121 -27.60 19.71 -16.45
C ALA A 121 -26.54 18.79 -17.04
N ALA A 122 -25.80 18.09 -16.17
CA ALA A 122 -25.28 16.78 -16.45
C ALA A 122 -26.03 15.83 -15.52
N SER A 123 -26.82 14.95 -16.12
CA SER A 123 -27.62 13.91 -15.49
C SER A 123 -26.79 13.12 -14.47
N VAL A 124 -26.97 13.46 -13.19
CA VAL A 124 -26.60 12.58 -12.08
C VAL A 124 -27.61 11.44 -12.10
N GLU A 125 -27.28 10.37 -12.81
CA GLU A 125 -28.00 9.11 -12.64
C GLU A 125 -27.90 8.71 -11.17
N LYS A 126 -29.09 8.58 -10.57
CA LYS A 126 -29.32 7.98 -9.26
C LYS A 126 -28.36 6.79 -9.07
N PRO A 127 -27.67 6.64 -7.93
CA PRO A 127 -26.85 5.46 -7.70
C PRO A 127 -27.76 4.23 -7.79
N GLU A 128 -27.65 3.50 -8.91
CA GLU A 128 -28.39 2.27 -9.10
C GLU A 128 -28.03 1.34 -7.94
N SER A 129 -29.05 0.75 -7.30
CA SER A 129 -28.77 -0.19 -6.21
C SER A 129 -27.83 -1.28 -6.74
N PRO A 130 -26.81 -1.73 -5.97
CA PRO A 130 -25.84 -2.72 -6.43
C PRO A 130 -26.51 -3.98 -7.01
N ALA A 131 -27.68 -4.33 -6.50
CA ALA A 131 -28.48 -5.45 -6.97
C ALA A 131 -29.00 -5.30 -8.42
N ALA A 132 -29.34 -4.08 -8.84
CA ALA A 132 -29.79 -3.78 -10.21
C ALA A 132 -28.61 -3.80 -11.19
N LEU A 133 -27.46 -3.26 -10.80
CA LEU A 133 -26.21 -3.31 -11.57
C LEU A 133 -25.76 -4.76 -11.81
N HIS A 134 -25.82 -5.61 -10.78
CA HIS A 134 -25.42 -7.02 -10.91
C HIS A 134 -26.33 -7.81 -11.85
N THR A 135 -27.63 -7.52 -11.85
CA THR A 135 -28.58 -8.16 -12.77
C THR A 135 -28.44 -7.65 -14.20
N ARG A 136 -28.08 -6.37 -14.41
CA ARG A 136 -27.76 -5.83 -15.74
C ARG A 136 -26.48 -6.44 -16.31
N ILE A 137 -25.43 -6.57 -15.50
CA ILE A 137 -24.16 -7.16 -15.92
C ILE A 137 -24.33 -8.65 -16.24
N GLU A 138 -25.09 -9.40 -15.44
CA GLU A 138 -25.43 -10.80 -15.74
C GLU A 138 -26.13 -10.93 -17.09
N ALA A 139 -27.13 -10.07 -17.37
CA ALA A 139 -27.84 -10.07 -18.64
C ALA A 139 -26.95 -9.71 -19.86
N GLN A 140 -25.93 -8.86 -19.68
CA GLN A 140 -25.07 -8.38 -20.77
C GLN A 140 -23.80 -9.22 -20.99
N THR A 141 -23.33 -9.92 -19.96
CA THR A 141 -22.01 -10.62 -19.97
C THR A 141 -22.12 -12.12 -19.76
N GLY A 142 -23.28 -12.63 -19.34
CA GLY A 142 -23.49 -14.04 -19.02
C GLY A 142 -22.77 -14.51 -17.74
N ILE A 143 -22.15 -13.59 -16.99
CA ILE A 143 -21.48 -13.88 -15.72
C ILE A 143 -22.55 -14.04 -14.64
N LYS A 144 -22.49 -15.13 -13.87
CA LYS A 144 -23.44 -15.40 -12.78
C LYS A 144 -23.45 -14.24 -11.78
N LYS A 145 -24.63 -13.86 -11.29
CA LYS A 145 -24.79 -12.79 -10.29
C LYS A 145 -23.87 -12.89 -9.07
N ALA A 146 -23.57 -14.12 -8.63
CA ALA A 146 -22.66 -14.38 -7.52
C ALA A 146 -21.21 -13.99 -7.82
N ASP A 147 -20.77 -14.19 -9.05
CA ASP A 147 -19.42 -13.88 -9.52
C ASP A 147 -19.29 -12.37 -9.81
N VAL A 148 -20.34 -11.73 -10.34
CA VAL A 148 -20.41 -10.26 -10.48
C VAL A 148 -20.30 -9.57 -9.13
N LYS A 149 -20.96 -10.09 -8.08
CA LYS A 149 -20.83 -9.55 -6.71
C LYS A 149 -19.40 -9.62 -6.19
N ARG A 150 -18.69 -10.72 -6.46
CA ARG A 150 -17.28 -10.89 -6.05
C ARG A 150 -16.37 -9.95 -6.82
N LEU A 151 -16.56 -9.83 -8.12
CA LEU A 151 -15.83 -8.87 -8.96
C LEU A 151 -16.05 -7.43 -8.52
N HIS A 152 -17.30 -7.04 -8.24
CA HIS A 152 -17.62 -5.69 -7.75
C HIS A 152 -16.93 -5.39 -6.41
N LYS A 153 -16.85 -6.38 -5.51
CA LYS A 153 -16.11 -6.22 -4.25
C LYS A 153 -14.61 -6.02 -4.50
N ILE A 154 -14.01 -6.81 -5.39
CA ILE A 154 -12.59 -6.66 -5.75
C ILE A 154 -12.35 -5.28 -6.37
N VAL A 155 -13.26 -4.79 -7.22
CA VAL A 155 -13.18 -3.44 -7.80
C VAL A 155 -13.28 -2.34 -6.73
N GLN A 156 -14.18 -2.48 -5.75
CA GLN A 156 -14.30 -1.53 -4.63
C GLN A 156 -13.08 -1.52 -3.72
N ASP A 157 -12.35 -2.64 -3.63
CA ASP A 157 -11.12 -2.75 -2.86
C ASP A 157 -9.91 -2.11 -3.58
N ILE A 158 -10.03 -1.73 -4.86
CA ILE A 158 -9.01 -0.98 -5.61
C ILE A 158 -9.00 0.49 -5.14
N ALA A 159 -7.94 0.90 -4.46
CA ALA A 159 -7.77 2.27 -4.00
C ALA A 159 -7.31 3.22 -5.15
N ALA A 160 -8.23 4.06 -5.65
CA ALA A 160 -7.99 5.19 -6.56
C ALA A 160 -7.48 4.83 -7.99
N PRO A 161 -7.59 5.72 -8.99
CA PRO A 161 -7.88 5.31 -10.37
C PRO A 161 -6.68 4.65 -11.05
N MET A 162 -6.78 3.33 -11.25
CA MET A 162 -5.95 2.57 -12.17
C MET A 162 -6.46 2.75 -13.60
N SER A 163 -5.54 2.81 -14.58
CA SER A 163 -5.92 2.78 -16.00
C SER A 163 -6.68 1.49 -16.31
N ALA A 164 -7.64 1.54 -17.24
CA ALA A 164 -8.49 0.40 -17.60
C ALA A 164 -7.70 -0.89 -17.87
N GLU A 165 -6.56 -0.82 -18.58
CA GLU A 165 -5.72 -1.98 -18.89
C GLU A 165 -5.11 -2.64 -17.65
N HIS A 166 -4.62 -1.83 -16.71
CA HIS A 166 -4.10 -2.33 -15.44
C HIS A 166 -5.21 -2.90 -14.56
N THR A 167 -6.41 -2.30 -14.58
CA THR A 167 -7.60 -2.81 -13.89
C THR A 167 -8.03 -4.17 -14.45
N LEU A 168 -8.03 -4.34 -15.78
CA LEU A 168 -8.29 -5.63 -16.43
C LEU A 168 -7.29 -6.71 -15.97
N THR A 169 -5.99 -6.38 -16.00
CA THR A 169 -4.93 -7.34 -15.65
C THR A 169 -4.99 -7.73 -14.17
N TYR A 170 -5.25 -6.75 -13.30
CA TYR A 170 -5.41 -6.99 -11.87
C TYR A 170 -6.63 -7.86 -11.58
N LEU A 171 -7.79 -7.55 -12.17
CA LEU A 171 -9.01 -8.32 -11.97
C LEU A 171 -8.94 -9.73 -12.55
N GLN A 172 -8.21 -9.94 -13.65
CA GLN A 172 -7.92 -11.29 -14.15
C GLN A 172 -7.15 -12.11 -13.13
N ARG A 173 -6.07 -11.55 -12.57
CA ARG A 173 -5.26 -12.23 -11.54
C ARG A 173 -6.06 -12.49 -10.27
N GLU A 174 -6.85 -11.53 -9.80
CA GLU A 174 -7.69 -11.70 -8.61
C GLU A 174 -8.82 -12.72 -8.85
N ALA A 175 -9.41 -12.76 -10.06
CA ALA A 175 -10.39 -13.78 -10.42
C ALA A 175 -9.78 -15.19 -10.45
N GLU A 176 -8.55 -15.34 -10.95
CA GLU A 176 -7.80 -16.60 -10.90
C GLU A 176 -7.49 -17.02 -9.46
N ILE A 177 -7.02 -16.09 -8.62
CA ILE A 177 -6.75 -16.33 -7.19
C ILE A 177 -8.03 -16.75 -6.46
N ALA A 178 -9.15 -16.11 -6.75
CA ALA A 178 -10.46 -16.42 -6.19
C ALA A 178 -11.15 -17.64 -6.85
N LYS A 179 -10.48 -18.31 -7.81
CA LYS A 179 -10.99 -19.47 -8.58
C LYS A 179 -12.32 -19.21 -9.27
N ILE A 180 -12.57 -17.98 -9.69
CA ILE A 180 -13.79 -17.59 -10.41
C ILE A 180 -13.58 -17.94 -11.88
N LYS A 181 -14.36 -18.89 -12.40
CA LYS A 181 -14.32 -19.28 -13.82
C LYS A 181 -15.06 -18.24 -14.66
N VAL A 182 -14.39 -17.14 -15.00
CA VAL A 182 -14.93 -16.08 -15.86
C VAL A 182 -14.15 -16.06 -17.17
N ASP A 183 -14.87 -15.99 -18.29
CA ASP A 183 -14.24 -15.84 -19.59
C ASP A 183 -13.61 -14.44 -19.74
N ALA A 184 -12.42 -14.39 -20.37
CA ALA A 184 -11.66 -13.15 -20.50
C ALA A 184 -12.40 -12.09 -21.34
N THR A 185 -13.25 -12.51 -22.29
CA THR A 185 -14.04 -11.57 -23.10
C THR A 185 -15.23 -11.00 -22.33
N ALA A 186 -15.84 -11.81 -21.46
CA ALA A 186 -16.91 -11.37 -20.56
C ALA A 186 -16.40 -10.40 -19.50
N LEU A 187 -15.21 -10.65 -18.95
CA LEU A 187 -14.57 -9.79 -17.96
C LEU A 187 -14.23 -8.41 -18.52
N LYS A 188 -13.72 -8.34 -19.76
CA LYS A 188 -13.45 -7.06 -20.45
C LYS A 188 -14.68 -6.18 -20.62
N LYS A 189 -15.87 -6.78 -20.79
CA LYS A 189 -17.14 -6.06 -20.89
C LYS A 189 -17.70 -5.64 -19.53
N ALA A 190 -17.48 -6.45 -18.49
CA ALA A 190 -18.00 -6.20 -17.15
C ALA A 190 -17.27 -5.05 -16.42
N ILE A 191 -15.96 -4.91 -16.63
CA ILE A 191 -15.12 -3.94 -15.92
C ILE A 191 -15.54 -2.48 -16.10
N PRO A 192 -15.78 -1.96 -17.32
CA PRO A 192 -16.27 -0.59 -17.50
C PRO A 192 -17.70 -0.36 -16.97
N LEU A 193 -18.44 -1.43 -16.63
CA LEU A 193 -19.76 -1.34 -16.01
C LEU A 193 -19.70 -1.43 -14.47
N LEU A 194 -18.54 -1.79 -13.92
CA LEU A 194 -18.29 -1.98 -12.49
C LEU A 194 -17.46 -0.85 -11.86
N THR A 195 -16.73 -0.09 -12.67
CA THR A 195 -16.00 1.15 -12.31
C THR A 195 -16.79 2.38 -12.68
#